data_AF-A0A8H5SH52-F1
#
_entry.id   AF-A0A8H5SH52-F1
#
_cell.length_a   1.000
_cell.length_b   1.000
_cell.length_c   1.000
_cell.angle_alpha   90.00
_cell.angle_beta   90.00
_cell.angle_gamma   90.00
#
_symmetry.space_group_name_H-M   'P 1'
#
loop_
_entity.id
_entity.type
_entity.pdbx_description
1 polymer ?
#
loop_
_entity_poly.entity_id
_entity_poly.type
_entity_poly.pdbx_seq_one_letter_code
_entity_poly.pdbx_strand_id
1 'polypeptide(L)'
;MATTNNSTNAGSVRDTAPGLDIFKTPENPTFYSAKLYHNLDKSKQEIRLIELSIQTGGDGILECKLLPAVLLADTRKQYLALSYCAGDPADTKEIIVNGVRCNIFANLHHALVISRHYWIRSSGQGPLRIWIDQLCINQHDLKERSHQVGFMRDIYQSADRTLACLSTPTTSGEGLKWFNDLRDAVPFQEDDGPWQYNRQDELGTGDGDESEEMTHESDRLSSIYNDFLQSQKQQWFRIQDYVLDHMHIDKFVDGLIAFYDVLSSPWWNRAWICQEFLVSRQVTFIFGNNFVSWKQCWRIMNAFCGMHKYDLLNRERFLVSQSQPVGCPGDRQICRILDMVKQRNLNSQIDHVRTALKMKMCWRGGMDLMTLLSHSRSCKSSDDRDRVYAMLGLALPGYDILPDYSSDMSACEVMIITTRAIIEKEKSLDILVEATKLVRSRNLDVPSWVVDWSSTKASNIDFASRELYGHDFIPLGTSCGFMEHA
;
A
#
# COMPACT_ATOMS: atom_id res chain seq x y z
N MET A 1 -22.32 -63.75 -20.16
CA MET A 1 -21.70 -63.56 -18.83
C MET A 1 -20.95 -62.23 -18.86
N ALA A 2 -21.59 -61.21 -18.30
CA ALA A 2 -20.99 -59.92 -18.03
C ALA A 2 -20.12 -60.04 -16.77
N THR A 3 -18.98 -59.35 -16.75
CA THR A 3 -18.44 -58.75 -15.52
C THR A 3 -17.79 -57.43 -15.88
N THR A 4 -18.56 -56.39 -15.62
CA THR A 4 -18.22 -54.98 -15.56
C THR A 4 -17.28 -54.71 -14.38
N ASN A 5 -16.24 -53.90 -14.58
CA ASN A 5 -15.62 -53.12 -13.50
C ASN A 5 -15.65 -51.64 -13.88
N ASN A 6 -16.58 -50.93 -13.25
CA ASN A 6 -16.66 -49.48 -13.21
C ASN A 6 -15.49 -48.93 -12.40
N SER A 7 -14.76 -47.98 -12.95
CA SER A 7 -14.19 -46.89 -12.15
C SER A 7 -14.40 -45.58 -12.88
N THR A 8 -15.21 -44.76 -12.24
CA THR A 8 -15.61 -43.41 -12.58
C THR A 8 -14.40 -42.49 -12.60
N ASN A 9 -14.02 -41.97 -13.77
CA ASN A 9 -13.06 -40.86 -13.84
C ASN A 9 -13.84 -39.56 -13.74
N ALA A 10 -13.91 -39.06 -12.51
CA ALA A 10 -14.50 -37.77 -12.16
C ALA A 10 -13.79 -36.65 -12.91
N GLY A 11 -14.58 -35.70 -13.39
CA GLY A 11 -14.11 -34.54 -14.15
C GLY A 11 -13.01 -33.79 -13.41
N SER A 12 -12.02 -33.35 -14.20
CA SER A 12 -10.94 -32.46 -13.77
C SER A 12 -11.52 -31.25 -13.05
N VAL A 13 -11.32 -31.20 -11.73
CA VAL A 13 -11.48 -30.00 -10.93
C VAL A 13 -10.48 -28.99 -11.48
N ARG A 14 -10.99 -27.95 -12.14
CA ARG A 14 -10.20 -26.78 -12.50
C ARG A 14 -9.71 -26.16 -11.20
N ASP A 15 -8.39 -26.12 -11.01
CA ASP A 15 -7.75 -25.25 -10.03
C ASP A 15 -8.09 -23.79 -10.37
N THR A 16 -9.20 -23.30 -9.84
CA THR A 16 -9.50 -21.87 -9.81
C THR A 16 -8.77 -21.27 -8.62
N ALA A 17 -7.68 -20.55 -8.90
CA ALA A 17 -7.03 -19.72 -7.90
C ALA A 17 -8.07 -18.77 -7.27
N PRO A 18 -8.12 -18.65 -5.92
CA PRO A 18 -9.10 -17.80 -5.25
C PRO A 18 -8.72 -16.31 -5.36
N GLY A 19 -9.73 -15.47 -5.58
CA GLY A 19 -9.73 -14.07 -5.17
C GLY A 19 -8.93 -13.08 -6.02
N LEU A 20 -9.43 -12.73 -7.21
CA LEU A 20 -9.06 -11.47 -7.88
C LEU A 20 -10.33 -10.89 -8.56
N ASP A 21 -11.25 -10.35 -7.77
CA ASP A 21 -12.34 -9.51 -8.31
C ASP A 21 -12.69 -8.37 -7.33
N ILE A 22 -11.87 -7.32 -7.29
CA ILE A 22 -12.04 -6.16 -6.37
C ILE A 22 -13.34 -5.38 -6.67
N PHE A 23 -13.96 -5.55 -7.84
CA PHE A 23 -15.18 -4.79 -8.22
C PHE A 23 -16.40 -5.63 -8.59
N LYS A 24 -16.34 -6.97 -8.51
CA LYS A 24 -17.56 -7.74 -8.24
C LYS A 24 -17.92 -7.50 -6.79
N THR A 25 -18.59 -6.38 -6.51
CA THR A 25 -19.29 -6.26 -5.24
C THR A 25 -20.27 -7.42 -5.10
N PRO A 26 -20.43 -7.97 -3.89
CA PRO A 26 -21.53 -8.87 -3.56
C PRO A 26 -22.82 -8.49 -4.25
N GLU A 27 -23.51 -9.48 -4.82
CA GLU A 27 -24.80 -9.25 -5.47
C GLU A 27 -25.81 -8.72 -4.43
N ASN A 28 -26.42 -7.60 -4.78
CA ASN A 28 -27.26 -6.81 -3.89
C ASN A 28 -28.54 -6.30 -4.58
N PRO A 29 -29.26 -7.11 -5.38
CA PRO A 29 -30.36 -6.63 -6.22
C PRO A 29 -31.47 -5.95 -5.41
N THR A 30 -31.81 -6.50 -4.24
CA THR A 30 -32.81 -5.91 -3.33
C THR A 30 -32.37 -4.54 -2.82
N PHE A 31 -31.09 -4.40 -2.41
CA PHE A 31 -30.54 -3.14 -1.94
C PHE A 31 -30.57 -2.05 -3.02
N TYR A 32 -30.14 -2.37 -4.25
CA TYR A 32 -30.20 -1.40 -5.35
C TYR A 32 -31.64 -1.07 -5.78
N SER A 33 -32.58 -2.02 -5.68
CA SER A 33 -34.00 -1.79 -5.97
C SER A 33 -34.66 -0.79 -4.99
N ALA A 34 -34.10 -0.63 -3.79
CA ALA A 34 -34.58 0.33 -2.80
C ALA A 34 -34.24 1.79 -3.13
N LYS A 35 -33.46 2.05 -4.21
CA LYS A 35 -33.14 3.40 -4.73
C LYS A 35 -32.60 4.37 -3.67
N LEU A 36 -31.72 3.87 -2.80
CA LEU A 36 -31.09 4.69 -1.76
C LEU A 36 -30.06 5.69 -2.33
N TYR A 37 -29.51 5.41 -3.51
CA TYR A 37 -28.58 6.30 -4.20
C TYR A 37 -29.31 7.40 -4.96
N HIS A 38 -29.05 8.64 -4.56
CA HIS A 38 -29.40 9.83 -5.34
C HIS A 38 -28.22 10.21 -6.25
N ASN A 39 -28.50 10.68 -7.47
CA ASN A 39 -27.47 11.05 -8.44
C ASN A 39 -26.52 12.11 -7.87
N LEU A 40 -25.21 11.92 -8.11
CA LEU A 40 -24.19 12.91 -7.83
C LEU A 40 -24.04 13.85 -9.03
N ASP A 41 -23.83 15.14 -8.77
CA ASP A 41 -23.53 16.12 -9.81
C ASP A 41 -22.11 15.88 -10.35
N LYS A 42 -22.01 15.41 -11.60
CA LYS A 42 -20.73 15.08 -12.26
C LYS A 42 -19.87 16.30 -12.55
N SER A 43 -20.44 17.50 -12.53
CA SER A 43 -19.66 18.74 -12.66
C SER A 43 -19.00 19.15 -11.35
N LYS A 44 -19.34 18.48 -10.25
CA LYS A 44 -18.85 18.75 -8.90
C LYS A 44 -18.14 17.53 -8.32
N GLN A 45 -17.30 17.78 -7.33
CA GLN A 45 -16.72 16.73 -6.49
C GLN A 45 -17.66 16.46 -5.30
N GLU A 46 -18.82 15.87 -5.58
CA GLU A 46 -19.74 15.38 -4.55
C GLU A 46 -19.39 13.95 -4.14
N ILE A 47 -19.46 13.68 -2.84
CA ILE A 47 -19.29 12.34 -2.27
C ILE A 47 -20.47 11.98 -1.38
N ARG A 48 -20.64 10.69 -1.10
CA ARG A 48 -21.50 10.20 -0.01
C ARG A 48 -20.63 9.66 1.11
N LEU A 49 -21.15 9.69 2.32
CA LEU A 49 -20.53 9.10 3.50
C LEU A 49 -21.53 8.14 4.14
N ILE A 50 -21.03 7.14 4.84
CA ILE A 50 -21.85 6.37 5.77
C ILE A 50 -21.65 6.89 7.20
N GLU A 51 -22.71 6.91 7.99
CA GLU A 51 -22.66 7.06 9.44
C GLU A 51 -22.84 5.69 10.07
N LEU A 52 -21.76 5.12 10.61
CA LEU A 52 -21.75 3.78 11.22
C LEU A 52 -22.27 3.87 12.66
N SER A 53 -23.24 3.03 13.01
CA SER A 53 -23.77 2.98 14.38
C SER A 53 -22.69 2.52 15.37
N ILE A 54 -22.55 3.27 16.46
CA ILE A 54 -21.68 2.90 17.59
C ILE A 54 -22.33 1.88 18.53
N GLN A 55 -23.65 1.71 18.44
CA GLN A 55 -24.41 0.73 19.20
C GLN A 55 -24.63 -0.54 18.35
N THR A 56 -24.53 -1.71 18.96
CA THR A 56 -25.03 -2.96 18.37
C THR A 56 -26.51 -3.09 18.65
N GLY A 57 -27.32 -3.31 17.61
CA GLY A 57 -28.70 -3.76 17.77
C GLY A 57 -28.78 -5.11 18.48
N GLY A 58 -29.99 -5.53 18.86
CA GLY A 58 -30.21 -6.78 19.62
C GLY A 58 -29.81 -8.07 18.88
N ASP A 59 -29.64 -8.01 17.56
CA ASP A 59 -29.22 -9.12 16.69
C ASP A 59 -27.71 -9.11 16.38
N GLY A 60 -26.97 -8.09 16.83
CA GLY A 60 -25.53 -7.94 16.58
C GLY A 60 -25.15 -7.54 15.15
N ILE A 61 -26.10 -7.21 14.28
CA ILE A 61 -25.83 -6.80 12.89
C ILE A 61 -25.29 -5.36 12.88
N LEU A 62 -24.33 -5.08 11.99
CA LEU A 62 -23.86 -3.71 11.79
C LEU A 62 -24.92 -2.89 11.05
N GLU A 63 -25.22 -1.72 11.60
CA GLU A 63 -26.13 -0.76 10.99
C GLU A 63 -25.39 0.52 10.62
N CYS A 64 -25.70 1.07 9.45
CA CYS A 64 -25.22 2.39 9.06
C CYS A 64 -26.29 3.18 8.28
N LYS A 65 -26.10 4.50 8.24
CA LYS A 65 -26.90 5.40 7.41
C LYS A 65 -26.06 5.90 6.25
N LEU A 66 -26.52 5.68 5.02
CA LEU A 66 -25.99 6.36 3.84
C LEU A 66 -26.50 7.81 3.86
N LEU A 67 -25.58 8.75 4.01
CA LEU A 67 -25.88 10.18 4.09
C LEU A 67 -26.11 10.78 2.69
N PRO A 68 -26.84 11.91 2.59
CA PRO A 68 -26.97 12.65 1.35
C PRO A 68 -25.62 13.06 0.76
N ALA A 69 -25.62 13.33 -0.55
CA ALA A 69 -24.46 13.86 -1.24
C ALA A 69 -24.02 15.20 -0.64
N VAL A 70 -22.71 15.37 -0.52
CA VAL A 70 -22.06 16.57 0.04
C VAL A 70 -20.84 16.91 -0.79
N LEU A 71 -20.53 18.20 -0.91
CA LEU A 71 -19.30 18.61 -1.57
C LEU A 71 -18.08 18.18 -0.75
N LEU A 72 -17.08 17.63 -1.43
CA LEU A 72 -15.83 17.19 -0.82
C LEU A 72 -15.14 18.34 -0.06
N ALA A 73 -15.18 19.55 -0.63
CA ALA A 73 -14.62 20.76 -0.01
C ALA A 73 -15.25 21.08 1.35
N ASP A 74 -16.55 20.81 1.53
CA ASP A 74 -17.32 21.13 2.73
C ASP A 74 -17.14 20.09 3.86
N THR A 75 -16.56 18.92 3.53
CA THR A 75 -16.41 17.79 4.46
C THR A 75 -14.96 17.49 4.83
N ARG A 76 -14.04 18.38 4.48
CA ARG A 76 -12.61 18.23 4.78
C ARG A 76 -12.38 18.03 6.29
N LYS A 77 -11.68 16.95 6.64
CA LYS A 77 -11.40 16.50 8.02
C LYS A 77 -12.64 16.16 8.86
N GLN A 78 -13.79 15.86 8.24
CA GLN A 78 -15.03 15.52 8.95
C GLN A 78 -15.44 14.04 8.81
N TYR A 79 -14.56 13.21 8.25
CA TYR A 79 -14.80 11.78 8.06
C TYR A 79 -13.48 10.99 8.07
N LEU A 80 -13.60 9.69 8.31
CA LEU A 80 -12.51 8.73 8.14
C LEU A 80 -12.62 8.09 6.75
N ALA A 81 -11.51 7.87 6.08
CA ALA A 81 -11.49 6.99 4.92
C ALA A 81 -11.07 5.58 5.37
N LEU A 82 -11.80 4.55 4.97
CA LEU A 82 -11.43 3.17 5.28
C LEU A 82 -10.78 2.54 4.05
N SER A 83 -9.64 1.90 4.28
CA SER A 83 -8.82 1.26 3.26
C SER A 83 -8.62 -0.20 3.68
N TYR A 84 -9.09 -1.16 2.89
CA TYR A 84 -9.14 -2.57 3.26
C TYR A 84 -8.91 -3.46 2.04
N CYS A 85 -8.43 -4.67 2.25
CA CYS A 85 -8.35 -5.63 1.14
C CYS A 85 -9.72 -6.27 0.88
N ALA A 86 -10.27 -6.04 -0.32
CA ALA A 86 -11.40 -6.82 -0.79
C ALA A 86 -11.05 -8.33 -0.72
N GLY A 87 -12.01 -9.12 -0.27
CA GLY A 87 -11.89 -10.57 -0.15
C GLY A 87 -12.46 -11.27 -1.38
N ASP A 88 -12.90 -12.51 -1.17
CA ASP A 88 -13.69 -13.22 -2.17
C ASP A 88 -15.10 -12.58 -2.27
N PRO A 89 -15.60 -12.22 -3.47
CA PRO A 89 -16.98 -11.77 -3.68
C PRO A 89 -18.05 -12.75 -3.20
N ALA A 90 -17.74 -14.04 -3.10
CA ALA A 90 -18.64 -15.05 -2.55
C ALA A 90 -18.62 -15.08 -1.01
N ASP A 91 -17.56 -14.59 -0.37
CA ASP A 91 -17.45 -14.50 1.09
C ASP A 91 -17.93 -13.14 1.60
N THR A 92 -19.19 -13.13 2.04
CA THR A 92 -19.92 -11.90 2.35
C THR A 92 -20.53 -11.93 3.75
N LYS A 93 -20.83 -10.74 4.27
CA LYS A 93 -21.57 -10.53 5.51
C LYS A 93 -22.66 -9.51 5.28
N GLU A 94 -23.80 -9.74 5.91
CA GLU A 94 -24.96 -8.85 5.83
C GLU A 94 -24.81 -7.70 6.82
N ILE A 95 -25.18 -6.49 6.38
CA ILE A 95 -25.35 -5.29 7.19
C ILE A 95 -26.68 -4.62 6.86
N ILE A 96 -27.11 -3.66 7.68
CA ILE A 96 -28.30 -2.84 7.43
C ILE A 96 -27.86 -1.43 7.05
N VAL A 97 -28.33 -0.95 5.89
CA VAL A 97 -28.07 0.39 5.37
C VAL A 97 -29.40 1.09 5.13
N ASN A 98 -29.69 2.17 5.87
CA ASN A 98 -30.99 2.86 5.85
C ASN A 98 -32.20 1.91 6.02
N GLY A 99 -32.06 0.86 6.85
CA GLY A 99 -33.10 -0.15 7.08
C GLY A 99 -33.18 -1.26 6.02
N VAL A 100 -32.30 -1.25 5.00
CA VAL A 100 -32.27 -2.25 3.93
C VAL A 100 -31.05 -3.17 4.09
N ARG A 101 -31.25 -4.47 3.95
CA ARG A 101 -30.17 -5.47 4.00
C ARG A 101 -29.24 -5.31 2.80
N CYS A 102 -27.94 -5.33 3.07
CA CYS A 102 -26.88 -5.20 2.08
C CYS A 102 -25.73 -6.16 2.42
N ASN A 103 -25.28 -6.93 1.44
CA ASN A 103 -24.11 -7.78 1.53
C ASN A 103 -22.85 -6.97 1.26
N ILE A 104 -21.88 -7.07 2.16
CA ILE A 104 -20.54 -6.51 2.00
C ILE A 104 -19.49 -7.61 2.06
N PHE A 105 -18.29 -7.36 1.53
CA PHE A 105 -17.20 -8.34 1.67
C PHE A 105 -16.97 -8.66 3.16
N ALA A 106 -16.67 -9.91 3.49
CA ALA A 106 -16.37 -10.30 4.88
C ALA A 106 -15.20 -9.48 5.47
N ASN A 107 -14.22 -9.14 4.64
CA ASN A 107 -13.12 -8.25 5.02
C ASN A 107 -13.57 -6.81 5.29
N LEU A 108 -14.55 -6.27 4.53
CA LEU A 108 -15.12 -4.96 4.82
C LEU A 108 -15.89 -4.97 6.15
N HIS A 109 -16.69 -6.02 6.39
CA HIS A 109 -17.41 -6.17 7.65
C HIS A 109 -16.45 -6.16 8.85
N HIS A 110 -15.39 -6.95 8.78
CA HIS A 110 -14.32 -6.96 9.78
C HIS A 110 -13.67 -5.59 9.97
N ALA A 111 -13.33 -4.92 8.86
CA ALA A 111 -12.75 -3.59 8.89
C ALA A 111 -13.68 -2.55 9.53
N LEU A 112 -15.00 -2.62 9.30
CA LEU A 112 -16.01 -1.77 9.95
C LEU A 112 -16.14 -2.05 11.44
N VAL A 113 -16.16 -3.32 11.87
CA VAL A 113 -16.18 -3.69 13.30
C VAL A 113 -14.97 -3.09 14.02
N ILE A 114 -13.77 -3.27 13.48
CA ILE A 114 -12.54 -2.76 14.09
C ILE A 114 -12.50 -1.23 14.05
N SER A 115 -12.97 -0.60 12.96
CA SER A 115 -13.09 0.87 12.86
C SER A 115 -14.01 1.44 13.93
N ARG A 116 -15.12 0.75 14.23
CA ARG A 116 -16.01 1.12 15.34
C ARG A 116 -15.30 1.02 16.69
N HIS A 117 -14.55 -0.06 16.94
CA HIS A 117 -13.76 -0.20 18.17
C HIS A 117 -12.69 0.90 18.30
N TYR A 118 -12.01 1.23 17.20
CA TYR A 118 -11.06 2.33 17.14
C TYR A 118 -11.71 3.67 17.52
N TRP A 119 -12.87 3.99 16.95
CA TRP A 119 -13.59 5.24 17.21
C TRP A 119 -14.00 5.37 18.68
N ILE A 120 -14.60 4.31 19.24
CA ILE A 120 -15.02 4.26 20.65
C ILE A 120 -13.84 4.50 21.59
N ARG A 121 -12.69 3.86 21.32
CA ARG A 121 -11.48 4.03 22.16
C ARG A 121 -10.79 5.37 21.99
N SER A 122 -10.87 5.97 20.80
CA SER A 122 -10.17 7.23 20.48
C SER A 122 -10.94 8.49 20.91
N SER A 123 -11.96 8.34 21.79
CA SER A 123 -12.76 9.44 22.35
C SER A 123 -13.56 10.24 21.31
N GLY A 124 -13.96 9.63 20.20
CA GLY A 124 -14.69 10.30 19.12
C GLY A 124 -15.95 11.01 19.61
N GLN A 125 -15.87 12.34 19.75
CA GLN A 125 -17.02 13.18 20.04
C GLN A 125 -17.81 13.33 18.74
N GLY A 126 -18.95 12.64 18.63
CA GLY A 126 -19.86 12.75 17.49
C GLY A 126 -19.99 11.49 16.64
N PRO A 127 -20.69 11.62 15.48
CA PRO A 127 -21.01 10.49 14.62
C PRO A 127 -19.77 9.92 13.93
N LEU A 128 -19.69 8.59 13.86
CA LEU A 128 -18.64 7.89 13.12
C LEU A 128 -18.96 7.94 11.61
N ARG A 129 -18.44 8.95 10.92
CA ARG A 129 -18.57 9.10 9.48
C ARG A 129 -17.40 8.45 8.75
N ILE A 130 -17.71 7.55 7.83
CA ILE A 130 -16.71 6.79 7.07
C ILE A 130 -17.01 6.89 5.57
N TRP A 131 -15.97 7.12 4.78
CA TRP A 131 -16.00 6.88 3.33
C TRP A 131 -15.45 5.48 3.03
N ILE A 132 -16.23 4.70 2.28
CA ILE A 132 -15.86 3.38 1.76
C ILE A 132 -16.38 3.24 0.34
N ASP A 133 -15.49 2.90 -0.59
CA ASP A 133 -15.78 2.72 -2.01
C ASP A 133 -17.02 1.83 -2.26
N GLN A 134 -17.14 0.68 -1.58
CA GLN A 134 -18.23 -0.26 -1.80
C GLN A 134 -19.63 0.31 -1.53
N LEU A 135 -19.80 1.20 -0.52
CA LEU A 135 -21.12 1.73 -0.14
C LEU A 135 -21.32 3.20 -0.52
N CYS A 136 -20.26 4.01 -0.54
CA CYS A 136 -20.35 5.44 -0.85
C CYS A 136 -20.50 5.69 -2.36
N ILE A 137 -20.01 4.78 -3.20
CA ILE A 137 -20.14 4.80 -4.66
C ILE A 137 -21.27 3.85 -5.07
N ASN A 138 -22.13 4.27 -5.98
CA ASN A 138 -23.09 3.39 -6.63
C ASN A 138 -22.37 2.51 -7.66
N GLN A 139 -22.02 1.29 -7.25
CA GLN A 139 -21.22 0.37 -8.06
C GLN A 139 -21.96 -0.13 -9.31
N HIS A 140 -23.29 0.05 -9.39
CA HIS A 140 -24.09 -0.28 -10.58
C HIS A 140 -24.12 0.84 -11.63
N ASP A 141 -23.77 2.07 -11.27
CA ASP A 141 -23.60 3.16 -12.22
C ASP A 141 -22.10 3.29 -12.58
N LEU A 142 -21.70 2.67 -13.68
CA LEU A 142 -20.31 2.71 -14.15
C LEU A 142 -19.82 4.14 -14.44
N LYS A 143 -20.71 5.07 -14.78
CA LYS A 143 -20.34 6.48 -14.99
C LYS A 143 -20.07 7.15 -13.65
N GLU A 144 -20.89 6.88 -12.63
CA GLU A 144 -20.61 7.34 -11.27
C GLU A 144 -19.30 6.75 -10.74
N ARG A 145 -19.10 5.43 -10.89
CA ARG A 145 -17.85 4.76 -10.48
C ARG A 145 -16.63 5.39 -11.13
N SER A 146 -16.66 5.58 -12.45
CA SER A 146 -15.59 6.23 -13.21
C SER A 146 -15.29 7.64 -12.68
N HIS A 147 -16.34 8.43 -12.44
CA HIS A 147 -16.23 9.78 -11.89
C HIS A 147 -15.61 9.79 -10.49
N GLN A 148 -16.15 9.00 -9.55
CA GLN A 148 -15.67 8.94 -8.16
C GLN A 148 -14.23 8.43 -8.06
N VAL A 149 -13.88 7.41 -8.84
CA VAL A 149 -12.52 6.89 -8.91
C VAL A 149 -11.55 7.93 -9.48
N GLY A 150 -12.01 8.75 -10.43
CA GLY A 150 -11.24 9.85 -11.03
C GLY A 150 -10.69 10.88 -10.04
N PHE A 151 -11.31 11.04 -8.88
CA PHE A 151 -10.82 11.95 -7.82
C PHE A 151 -10.65 11.25 -6.47
N MET A 152 -10.46 9.93 -6.45
CA MET A 152 -10.30 9.16 -5.20
C MET A 152 -9.12 9.66 -4.36
N ARG A 153 -8.04 10.14 -4.99
CA ARG A 153 -6.95 10.86 -4.35
C ARG A 153 -7.46 11.98 -3.44
N ASP A 154 -8.34 12.83 -3.94
CA ASP A 154 -8.81 14.00 -3.23
C ASP A 154 -9.67 13.61 -2.02
N ILE A 155 -10.43 12.51 -2.15
CA ILE A 155 -11.21 11.91 -1.06
C ILE A 155 -10.27 11.48 0.07
N TYR A 156 -9.29 10.62 -0.21
CA TYR A 156 -8.33 10.17 0.82
C TYR A 156 -7.49 11.33 1.39
N GLN A 157 -7.14 12.31 0.56
CA GLN A 157 -6.39 13.50 1.00
C GLN A 157 -7.21 14.44 1.90
N SER A 158 -8.53 14.47 1.73
CA SER A 158 -9.45 15.33 2.46
C SER A 158 -10.00 14.72 3.75
N ALA A 159 -9.94 13.40 3.90
CA ALA A 159 -10.29 12.71 5.14
C ALA A 159 -9.47 13.23 6.33
N ASP A 160 -10.02 13.15 7.55
CA ASP A 160 -9.26 13.44 8.78
C ASP A 160 -8.07 12.46 8.92
N ARG A 161 -8.38 11.19 8.62
CA ARG A 161 -7.48 10.06 8.74
C ARG A 161 -7.95 8.91 7.87
N THR A 162 -6.99 8.14 7.38
CA THR A 162 -7.24 6.84 6.76
C THR A 162 -7.00 5.72 7.75
N LEU A 163 -7.99 4.85 7.92
CA LEU A 163 -7.84 3.58 8.63
C LEU A 163 -7.42 2.52 7.62
N ALA A 164 -6.17 2.06 7.71
CA ALA A 164 -5.62 1.01 6.84
C ALA A 164 -5.78 -0.35 7.55
N CYS A 165 -6.76 -1.14 7.10
CA CYS A 165 -7.06 -2.46 7.64
C CYS A 165 -6.14 -3.52 7.06
N LEU A 166 -5.17 -3.93 7.87
CA LEU A 166 -4.18 -4.94 7.52
C LEU A 166 -4.63 -6.36 7.92
N SER A 167 -5.64 -6.50 8.77
CA SER A 167 -6.17 -7.79 9.22
C SER A 167 -7.44 -8.20 8.47
N THR A 168 -7.68 -9.50 8.43
CA THR A 168 -8.91 -10.16 7.96
C THR A 168 -9.59 -10.87 9.13
N PRO A 169 -10.80 -11.45 8.98
CA PRO A 169 -11.48 -12.17 10.05
C PRO A 169 -10.66 -13.31 10.68
N THR A 170 -9.71 -13.89 9.96
CA THR A 170 -8.88 -15.02 10.41
C THR A 170 -7.53 -14.59 10.98
N THR A 171 -7.19 -13.31 10.91
CA THR A 171 -5.88 -12.80 11.31
C THR A 171 -5.74 -12.71 12.83
N SER A 172 -4.65 -13.25 13.39
CA SER A 172 -4.32 -13.09 14.82
C SER A 172 -3.88 -11.65 15.12
N GLY A 173 -4.13 -11.14 16.33
CA GLY A 173 -3.76 -9.78 16.72
C GLY A 173 -2.32 -9.60 17.23
N GLU A 174 -1.54 -10.68 17.31
CA GLU A 174 -0.29 -10.71 18.09
C GLU A 174 0.86 -9.91 17.45
N GLY A 175 0.93 -9.83 16.11
CA GLY A 175 2.02 -9.13 15.43
C GLY A 175 2.10 -7.65 15.79
N LEU A 176 0.97 -6.94 15.81
CA LEU A 176 0.94 -5.52 16.17
C LEU A 176 1.04 -5.29 17.69
N LYS A 177 0.74 -6.31 18.50
CA LYS A 177 1.01 -6.27 19.94
C LYS A 177 2.50 -6.35 20.23
N TRP A 178 3.22 -7.32 19.65
CA TRP A 178 4.68 -7.40 19.73
C TRP A 178 5.35 -6.11 19.24
N PHE A 179 4.82 -5.52 18.17
CA PHE A 179 5.29 -4.23 17.68
C PHE A 179 5.18 -3.12 18.75
N ASN A 180 4.04 -3.03 19.44
CA ASN A 180 3.84 -2.05 20.51
C ASN A 180 4.79 -2.32 21.68
N ASP A 181 4.97 -3.58 22.07
CA ASP A 181 5.91 -3.98 23.12
C ASP A 181 7.35 -3.59 22.76
N LEU A 182 7.77 -3.79 21.50
CA LEU A 182 9.08 -3.38 20.99
C LEU A 182 9.25 -1.86 21.03
N ARG A 183 8.23 -1.11 20.60
CA ARG A 183 8.25 0.36 20.65
C ARG A 183 8.40 0.87 22.08
N ASP A 184 7.71 0.24 23.02
CA ASP A 184 7.73 0.66 24.42
C ASP A 184 9.06 0.27 25.09
N ALA A 185 9.69 -0.83 24.67
CA ALA A 185 11.01 -1.26 25.14
C ALA A 185 12.18 -0.43 24.53
N VAL A 186 12.03 0.03 23.29
CA VAL A 186 13.01 0.87 22.59
C VAL A 186 12.36 2.21 22.22
N PRO A 187 12.08 3.07 23.21
CA PRO A 187 11.40 4.33 22.97
C PRO A 187 12.26 5.29 22.15
N PHE A 188 11.57 6.13 21.37
CA PHE A 188 12.16 7.28 20.69
C PHE A 188 12.79 8.22 21.74
N GLN A 189 14.00 8.71 21.48
CA GLN A 189 14.67 9.71 22.31
C GLN A 189 14.53 11.10 21.67
N GLU A 190 14.54 12.17 22.47
CA GLU A 190 14.37 13.56 21.98
C GLU A 190 15.49 13.99 21.01
N ASP A 191 16.68 13.38 21.11
CA ASP A 191 17.79 13.52 20.15
C ASP A 191 17.49 12.95 18.76
N ASP A 192 16.32 12.33 18.55
CA ASP A 192 15.85 11.84 17.26
C ASP A 192 15.21 12.96 16.38
N GLY A 193 15.36 14.25 16.74
CA GLY A 193 14.93 15.50 16.05
C GLY A 193 16.09 16.48 15.70
N PRO A 194 15.89 17.60 14.96
CA PRO A 194 16.95 18.17 14.11
C PRO A 194 18.02 19.03 14.83
N TRP A 195 19.24 18.47 14.88
CA TRP A 195 20.61 19.04 14.73
C TRP A 195 21.20 20.08 15.70
N GLN A 196 22.40 19.77 16.25
CA GLN A 196 23.64 20.59 16.08
C GLN A 196 24.89 19.72 15.86
N TYR A 197 25.53 19.77 14.69
CA TYR A 197 26.81 19.09 14.36
C TYR A 197 27.99 20.04 14.49
N ASN A 198 29.05 19.51 15.07
CA ASN A 198 30.39 20.05 15.03
C ASN A 198 31.22 19.27 14.00
N ARG A 199 31.87 20.01 13.11
CA ARG A 199 32.61 19.55 11.92
C ARG A 199 33.94 18.83 12.21
N GLN A 200 34.02 17.99 13.26
CA GLN A 200 35.31 17.46 13.71
C GLN A 200 35.47 15.94 13.70
N ASP A 201 34.43 15.15 13.40
CA ASP A 201 34.53 13.68 13.48
C ASP A 201 34.66 12.95 12.13
N GLU A 202 34.84 13.67 11.01
CA GLU A 202 34.95 13.07 9.66
C GLU A 202 36.38 12.96 9.09
N LEU A 203 37.42 13.08 9.91
CA LEU A 203 38.77 12.71 9.49
C LEU A 203 39.14 11.32 10.01
N GLY A 204 38.88 10.32 9.17
CA GLY A 204 39.23 8.92 9.41
C GLY A 204 39.31 8.08 8.14
N THR A 205 40.17 8.49 7.19
CA THR A 205 40.90 7.67 6.17
C THR A 205 40.09 6.78 5.20
N GLY A 206 40.20 6.87 3.87
CA GLY A 206 41.12 7.63 3.02
C GLY A 206 40.80 7.48 1.52
N ASP A 207 41.50 8.33 0.74
CA ASP A 207 41.77 8.38 -0.71
C ASP A 207 40.65 7.97 -1.68
N GLY A 208 40.21 8.78 -2.64
CA GLY A 208 40.77 9.98 -3.27
C GLY A 208 40.50 9.90 -4.77
N ASP A 209 39.58 10.71 -5.29
CA ASP A 209 39.79 11.47 -6.54
C ASP A 209 38.63 12.46 -6.71
N GLU A 210 38.99 13.74 -6.83
CA GLU A 210 38.10 14.88 -6.97
C GLU A 210 37.83 15.17 -8.45
N SER A 211 36.55 15.35 -8.80
CA SER A 211 36.19 16.30 -9.85
C SER A 211 34.85 16.93 -9.50
N GLU A 212 34.93 18.09 -8.86
CA GLU A 212 33.82 19.00 -8.57
C GLU A 212 33.34 19.69 -9.86
N GLU A 213 32.04 19.62 -10.13
CA GLU A 213 31.30 20.77 -10.66
C GLU A 213 29.95 20.87 -9.95
N MET A 214 29.77 22.01 -9.27
CA MET A 214 28.82 22.28 -8.20
C MET A 214 27.62 23.05 -8.75
N THR A 215 26.40 22.66 -8.38
CA THR A 215 25.22 23.54 -8.46
C THR A 215 24.64 23.74 -7.07
N HIS A 216 24.69 24.98 -6.58
CA HIS A 216 24.40 25.42 -5.21
C HIS A 216 22.94 25.23 -4.70
N GLU A 217 22.08 24.54 -5.45
CA GLU A 217 20.72 24.17 -5.03
C GLU A 217 20.63 22.71 -4.55
N SER A 218 21.61 21.87 -4.93
CA SER A 218 21.81 20.50 -4.48
C SER A 218 22.13 20.41 -2.97
N ASP A 219 22.93 21.34 -2.45
CA ASP A 219 23.47 21.27 -1.08
C ASP A 219 22.42 21.44 0.04
N ARG A 220 21.34 22.18 -0.21
CA ARG A 220 20.26 22.35 0.77
C ARG A 220 19.33 21.14 0.86
N LEU A 221 19.06 20.47 -0.26
CA LEU A 221 18.25 19.25 -0.28
C LEU A 221 19.07 18.03 0.14
N SER A 222 20.36 17.98 -0.23
CA SER A 222 21.34 16.98 0.22
C SER A 222 21.55 17.00 1.73
N SER A 223 21.71 18.17 2.35
CA SER A 223 21.88 18.25 3.82
C SER A 223 20.63 17.81 4.59
N ILE A 224 19.43 18.22 4.17
CA ILE A 224 18.17 17.75 4.80
C ILE A 224 17.99 16.23 4.62
N TYR A 225 18.38 15.69 3.46
CA TYR A 225 18.31 14.25 3.17
C TYR A 225 19.33 13.45 3.99
N ASN A 226 20.56 13.96 4.15
CA ASN A 226 21.62 13.35 4.94
C ASN A 226 21.31 13.39 6.44
N ASP A 227 20.80 14.51 6.97
CA ASP A 227 20.34 14.63 8.36
C ASP A 227 19.17 13.68 8.66
N PHE A 228 18.24 13.54 7.71
CA PHE A 228 17.15 12.57 7.80
C PHE A 228 17.69 11.13 7.84
N LEU A 229 18.64 10.76 6.99
CA LEU A 229 19.23 9.42 6.96
C LEU A 229 20.09 9.10 8.20
N GLN A 230 20.81 10.07 8.78
CA GLN A 230 21.61 9.86 9.99
C GLN A 230 20.75 9.63 11.23
N SER A 231 19.67 10.39 11.44
CA SER A 231 18.73 10.15 12.55
C SER A 231 18.01 8.79 12.43
N GLN A 232 17.78 8.31 11.20
CA GLN A 232 17.29 6.95 10.97
C GLN A 232 18.31 5.89 11.39
N LYS A 233 19.61 6.17 11.20
CA LYS A 233 20.71 5.22 11.44
C LYS A 233 20.90 4.91 12.93
N GLN A 234 20.71 5.89 13.82
CA GLN A 234 20.85 5.65 15.28
C GLN A 234 19.70 4.82 15.84
N GLN A 235 18.45 5.19 15.53
CA GLN A 235 17.30 4.42 15.98
C GLN A 235 17.29 3.01 15.37
N TRP A 236 17.71 2.88 14.12
CA TRP A 236 17.95 1.60 13.45
C TRP A 236 18.81 0.68 14.31
N PHE A 237 20.00 1.14 14.70
CA PHE A 237 20.95 0.31 15.45
C PHE A 237 20.40 -0.08 16.82
N ARG A 238 19.73 0.83 17.53
CA ARG A 238 19.11 0.49 18.82
C ARG A 238 18.03 -0.59 18.70
N ILE A 239 17.19 -0.52 17.67
CA ILE A 239 16.18 -1.56 17.40
C ILE A 239 16.88 -2.87 17.03
N GLN A 240 17.91 -2.79 16.19
CA GLN A 240 18.70 -3.95 15.77
C GLN A 240 19.34 -4.67 16.95
N ASP A 241 20.11 -3.95 17.77
CA ASP A 241 20.77 -4.51 18.95
C ASP A 241 19.75 -5.15 19.89
N TYR A 242 18.65 -4.45 20.19
CA TYR A 242 17.59 -5.00 21.03
C TYR A 242 17.00 -6.29 20.43
N VAL A 243 16.68 -6.33 19.14
CA VAL A 243 16.13 -7.53 18.51
C VAL A 243 17.14 -8.69 18.57
N LEU A 244 18.39 -8.43 18.21
CA LEU A 244 19.45 -9.45 18.18
C LEU A 244 19.75 -10.00 19.58
N ASP A 245 19.82 -9.14 20.59
CA ASP A 245 20.04 -9.50 21.99
C ASP A 245 18.93 -10.42 22.53
N HIS A 246 17.69 -10.24 22.06
CA HIS A 246 16.53 -11.01 22.52
C HIS A 246 16.24 -12.26 21.67
N MET A 247 17.06 -12.56 20.67
CA MET A 247 16.89 -13.75 19.81
C MET A 247 16.98 -15.09 20.55
N HIS A 248 17.49 -15.11 21.79
CA HIS A 248 17.52 -16.31 22.62
C HIS A 248 16.19 -16.61 23.35
N ILE A 249 15.21 -15.70 23.29
CA ILE A 249 13.94 -15.79 24.02
C ILE A 249 12.83 -16.27 23.07
N ASP A 250 12.31 -17.50 23.26
CA ASP A 250 11.28 -18.09 22.40
C ASP A 250 10.05 -17.19 22.21
N LYS A 251 9.49 -16.68 23.31
CA LYS A 251 8.29 -15.82 23.28
C LYS A 251 8.52 -14.52 22.50
N PHE A 252 9.73 -13.97 22.54
CA PHE A 252 10.08 -12.78 21.77
C PHE A 252 10.09 -13.09 20.28
N VAL A 253 10.72 -14.20 19.89
CA VAL A 253 10.80 -14.66 18.50
C VAL A 253 9.42 -15.05 17.96
N ASP A 254 8.55 -15.65 18.76
CA ASP A 254 7.16 -15.94 18.39
C ASP A 254 6.39 -14.65 18.03
N GLY A 255 6.58 -13.58 18.81
CA GLY A 255 6.02 -12.27 18.51
C GLY A 255 6.62 -11.62 17.26
N LEU A 256 7.94 -11.75 17.07
CA LEU A 256 8.63 -11.29 15.86
C LEU A 256 8.12 -12.02 14.61
N ILE A 257 7.91 -13.34 14.69
CA ILE A 257 7.29 -14.16 13.65
C ILE A 257 5.86 -13.68 13.38
N ALA A 258 5.06 -13.41 14.42
CA ALA A 258 3.73 -12.87 14.26
C ALA A 258 3.73 -11.48 13.60
N PHE A 259 4.77 -10.66 13.77
CA PHE A 259 4.89 -9.37 13.10
C PHE A 259 5.05 -9.49 11.58
N TYR A 260 5.63 -10.60 11.08
CA TYR A 260 5.61 -10.87 9.64
C TYR A 260 4.19 -10.96 9.07
N ASP A 261 3.17 -11.30 9.86
CA ASP A 261 1.77 -11.34 9.39
C ASP A 261 1.23 -9.92 9.09
N VAL A 262 1.72 -8.89 9.79
CA VAL A 262 1.41 -7.48 9.53
C VAL A 262 2.00 -7.06 8.17
N LEU A 263 3.24 -7.46 7.90
CA LEU A 263 3.96 -7.15 6.66
C LEU A 263 3.47 -8.01 5.48
N SER A 264 2.95 -9.19 5.77
CA SER A 264 2.40 -10.12 4.78
C SER A 264 0.93 -9.86 4.47
N SER A 265 0.34 -8.82 5.05
CA SER A 265 -1.04 -8.45 4.77
C SER A 265 -1.23 -8.24 3.25
N PRO A 266 -2.26 -8.86 2.65
CA PRO A 266 -2.60 -8.64 1.24
C PRO A 266 -2.88 -7.17 0.90
N TRP A 267 -3.21 -6.35 1.92
CA TRP A 267 -3.41 -4.92 1.77
C TRP A 267 -2.24 -4.23 1.08
N TRP A 268 -0.99 -4.55 1.48
CA TRP A 268 0.23 -3.97 0.89
C TRP A 268 0.34 -4.20 -0.60
N ASN A 269 -0.29 -5.26 -1.10
CA ASN A 269 -0.17 -5.65 -2.49
C ASN A 269 -1.23 -4.98 -3.37
N ARG A 270 -2.12 -4.11 -2.88
CA ARG A 270 -3.17 -3.51 -3.73
C ARG A 270 -2.63 -2.31 -4.50
N ALA A 271 -2.94 -2.19 -5.79
CA ALA A 271 -2.55 -1.00 -6.58
C ALA A 271 -3.09 0.30 -5.97
N TRP A 272 -4.33 0.24 -5.46
CA TRP A 272 -5.01 1.38 -4.86
C TRP A 272 -4.36 1.91 -3.58
N ILE A 273 -3.48 1.17 -2.90
CA ILE A 273 -2.79 1.73 -1.72
C ILE A 273 -2.01 2.99 -2.06
N CYS A 274 -1.55 3.15 -3.30
CA CYS A 274 -0.80 4.35 -3.66
C CYS A 274 -1.64 5.62 -3.43
N GLN A 275 -2.93 5.63 -3.80
CA GLN A 275 -3.82 6.75 -3.47
C GLN A 275 -4.30 6.71 -2.03
N GLU A 276 -4.59 5.53 -1.47
CA GLU A 276 -5.16 5.43 -0.13
C GLU A 276 -4.16 5.73 1.00
N PHE A 277 -2.87 5.47 0.75
CA PHE A 277 -1.79 5.57 1.72
C PHE A 277 -0.92 6.81 1.50
N LEU A 278 -0.46 7.08 0.28
CA LEU A 278 0.56 8.12 0.04
C LEU A 278 0.01 9.53 0.29
N VAL A 279 -1.22 9.81 -0.16
CA VAL A 279 -1.81 11.16 -0.09
C VAL A 279 -2.44 11.47 1.28
N SER A 280 -2.75 10.44 2.05
CA SER A 280 -3.42 10.54 3.34
C SER A 280 -2.53 11.23 4.36
N ARG A 281 -3.02 12.33 4.94
CA ARG A 281 -2.24 13.14 5.91
C ARG A 281 -1.95 12.36 7.18
N GLN A 282 -2.93 11.59 7.63
CA GLN A 282 -2.83 10.72 8.79
C GLN A 282 -3.29 9.32 8.39
N VAL A 283 -2.48 8.32 8.71
CA VAL A 283 -2.81 6.91 8.51
C VAL A 283 -2.72 6.23 9.85
N THR A 284 -3.70 5.40 10.19
CA THR A 284 -3.65 4.48 11.32
C THR A 284 -3.81 3.07 10.78
N PHE A 285 -2.81 2.23 11.02
CA PHE A 285 -2.89 0.82 10.73
C PHE A 285 -3.69 0.12 11.82
N ILE A 286 -4.62 -0.72 11.38
CA ILE A 286 -5.46 -1.54 12.26
C ILE A 286 -5.18 -3.01 11.93
N PHE A 287 -4.82 -3.78 12.97
CA PHE A 287 -4.50 -5.20 12.84
C PHE A 287 -5.00 -5.95 14.08
N GLY A 288 -6.10 -6.69 13.92
CA GLY A 288 -6.84 -7.23 15.05
C GLY A 288 -7.40 -6.10 15.92
N ASN A 289 -7.20 -6.18 17.24
CA ASN A 289 -7.66 -5.16 18.20
C ASN A 289 -6.60 -4.10 18.55
N ASN A 290 -5.50 -4.06 17.79
CA ASN A 290 -4.38 -3.15 17.98
C ASN A 290 -4.36 -2.08 16.89
N PHE A 291 -3.90 -0.89 17.27
CA PHE A 291 -3.87 0.29 16.42
C PHE A 291 -2.52 0.98 16.54
N VAL A 292 -1.96 1.43 15.42
CA VAL A 292 -0.76 2.26 15.44
C VAL A 292 -0.83 3.33 14.35
N SER A 293 -0.51 4.57 14.68
CA SER A 293 -0.44 5.63 13.67
C SER A 293 0.85 5.53 12.86
N TRP A 294 0.82 6.01 11.61
CA TRP A 294 2.00 6.11 10.74
C TRP A 294 3.18 6.76 11.46
N LYS A 295 2.95 7.89 12.14
CA LYS A 295 3.96 8.64 12.90
C LYS A 295 4.66 7.76 13.94
N GLN A 296 3.92 6.83 14.56
CA GLN A 296 4.43 5.94 15.59
C GLN A 296 5.13 4.70 15.01
N CYS A 297 4.78 4.25 13.79
CA CYS A 297 5.25 2.96 13.31
C CYS A 297 6.34 2.97 12.23
N TRP A 298 6.45 4.05 11.44
CA TRP A 298 7.22 3.99 10.20
C TRP A 298 8.72 3.68 10.41
N ARG A 299 9.35 4.21 11.47
CA ARG A 299 10.79 3.99 11.77
C ARG A 299 11.05 2.53 12.12
N ILE A 300 10.21 1.93 12.96
CA ILE A 300 10.33 0.52 13.36
C ILE A 300 10.03 -0.40 12.16
N MET A 301 9.01 -0.08 11.35
CA MET A 301 8.72 -0.86 10.14
C MET A 301 9.87 -0.80 9.14
N ASN A 302 10.46 0.37 8.94
CA ASN A 302 11.64 0.54 8.08
C ASN A 302 12.85 -0.21 8.65
N ALA A 303 13.09 -0.09 9.97
CA ALA A 303 14.10 -0.84 10.72
C ALA A 303 13.95 -2.34 10.50
N PHE A 304 12.74 -2.86 10.65
CA PHE A 304 12.46 -4.27 10.42
C PHE A 304 12.76 -4.69 8.98
N CYS A 305 12.33 -3.92 7.98
CA CYS A 305 12.49 -4.29 6.58
C CYS A 305 13.96 -4.42 6.15
N GLY A 306 14.87 -3.59 6.67
CA GLY A 306 16.29 -3.80 6.37
C GLY A 306 16.96 -4.83 7.29
N MET A 307 16.53 -5.01 8.55
CA MET A 307 17.08 -6.04 9.42
C MET A 307 16.77 -7.41 8.83
N HIS A 308 15.55 -7.57 8.32
CA HIS A 308 15.18 -8.70 7.49
C HIS A 308 16.21 -8.93 6.38
N LYS A 309 16.47 -7.92 5.54
CA LYS A 309 17.36 -8.03 4.38
C LYS A 309 18.83 -8.27 4.73
N TYR A 310 19.33 -7.61 5.75
CA TYR A 310 20.77 -7.48 6.02
C TYR A 310 21.27 -8.37 7.15
N ASP A 311 20.40 -8.76 8.08
CA ASP A 311 20.76 -9.42 9.33
C ASP A 311 20.06 -10.77 9.48
N LEU A 312 18.72 -10.80 9.46
CA LEU A 312 17.93 -12.01 9.70
C LEU A 312 18.04 -13.03 8.55
N LEU A 313 18.29 -12.57 7.33
CA LEU A 313 18.55 -13.44 6.17
C LEU A 313 19.99 -13.93 6.08
N ASN A 314 20.91 -13.37 6.88
CA ASN A 314 22.33 -13.72 6.86
C ASN A 314 22.75 -14.33 8.21
N ARG A 315 22.54 -15.65 8.34
CA ARG A 315 22.91 -16.42 9.53
C ARG A 315 24.37 -16.25 9.95
N GLU A 316 25.30 -16.23 8.99
CA GLU A 316 26.72 -16.07 9.27
C GLU A 316 27.00 -14.70 9.89
N ARG A 317 26.44 -13.64 9.30
CA ARG A 317 26.56 -12.28 9.83
C ARG A 317 26.00 -12.18 11.25
N PHE A 318 24.86 -12.81 11.53
CA PHE A 318 24.31 -12.88 12.89
C PHE A 318 25.32 -13.49 13.87
N LEU A 319 25.83 -14.70 13.58
CA LEU A 319 26.79 -15.40 14.44
C LEU A 319 28.08 -14.60 14.68
N VAL A 320 28.62 -13.98 13.62
CA VAL A 320 29.82 -13.14 13.69
C VAL A 320 29.55 -11.88 14.52
N SER A 321 28.46 -11.16 14.26
CA SER A 321 28.13 -9.90 14.96
C SER A 321 27.89 -10.10 16.45
N GLN A 322 27.35 -11.25 16.84
CA GLN A 322 27.01 -11.56 18.23
C GLN A 322 28.11 -12.37 18.96
N SER A 323 29.19 -12.74 18.25
CA SER A 323 30.25 -13.61 18.78
C SER A 323 29.71 -14.92 19.39
N GLN A 324 28.67 -15.50 18.77
CA GLN A 324 27.98 -16.69 19.28
C GLN A 324 28.41 -17.97 18.56
N PRO A 325 28.46 -19.13 19.26
CA PRO A 325 28.75 -20.40 18.61
C PRO A 325 27.55 -20.91 17.79
N VAL A 326 27.85 -21.70 16.76
CA VAL A 326 26.84 -22.44 16.00
C VAL A 326 26.02 -23.34 16.95
N GLY A 327 24.72 -23.36 16.76
CA GLY A 327 23.78 -24.16 17.54
C GLY A 327 23.32 -23.53 18.85
N CYS A 328 23.75 -22.30 19.19
CA CYS A 328 23.21 -21.56 20.33
C CYS A 328 21.69 -21.32 20.19
N PRO A 329 20.97 -20.96 21.28
CA PRO A 329 19.54 -20.67 21.19
C PRO A 329 19.18 -19.65 20.10
N GLY A 330 19.93 -18.55 19.99
CA GLY A 330 19.72 -17.53 18.96
C GLY A 330 19.90 -18.07 17.52
N ASP A 331 20.91 -18.90 17.29
CA ASP A 331 21.14 -19.55 15.99
C ASP A 331 19.96 -20.43 15.57
N ARG A 332 19.40 -21.21 16.52
CA ARG A 332 18.21 -22.03 16.26
C ARG A 332 16.99 -21.18 15.88
N GLN A 333 16.83 -20.02 16.51
CA GLN A 333 15.74 -19.09 16.18
C GLN A 333 15.94 -18.42 14.82
N ILE A 334 17.17 -18.05 14.46
CA ILE A 334 17.48 -17.55 13.11
C ILE A 334 17.16 -18.60 12.05
N CYS A 335 17.56 -19.86 12.25
CA CYS A 335 17.18 -20.96 11.36
C CYS A 335 15.66 -21.10 11.23
N ARG A 336 14.92 -21.01 12.34
CA ARG A 336 13.45 -21.04 12.34
C ARG A 336 12.84 -19.89 11.52
N ILE A 337 13.38 -18.67 11.64
CA ILE A 337 12.94 -17.52 10.83
C ILE A 337 13.26 -17.74 9.35
N LEU A 338 14.47 -18.20 9.02
CA LEU A 338 14.89 -18.48 7.64
C LEU A 338 13.99 -19.52 6.97
N ASP A 339 13.70 -20.62 7.68
CA ASP A 339 12.81 -21.67 7.19
C ASP A 339 11.40 -21.13 6.93
N MET A 340 10.84 -20.37 7.88
CA MET A 340 9.54 -19.73 7.71
C MET A 340 9.52 -18.76 6.53
N VAL A 341 10.53 -17.89 6.41
CA VAL A 341 10.63 -16.90 5.32
C VAL A 341 10.69 -17.60 3.96
N LYS A 342 11.46 -18.68 3.85
CA LYS A 342 11.58 -19.49 2.64
C LYS A 342 10.26 -20.19 2.31
N GLN A 343 9.61 -20.81 3.29
CA GLN A 343 8.35 -21.53 3.11
C GLN A 343 7.20 -20.60 2.67
N ARG A 344 7.16 -19.38 3.21
CA ARG A 344 6.11 -18.38 2.95
C ARG A 344 6.46 -17.39 1.83
N ASN A 345 7.63 -17.49 1.22
CA ASN A 345 8.15 -16.59 0.18
C ASN A 345 8.12 -15.10 0.58
N LEU A 346 8.56 -14.79 1.80
CA LEU A 346 8.36 -13.45 2.40
C LEU A 346 9.34 -12.37 1.91
N ASN A 347 10.44 -12.73 1.25
CA ASN A 347 11.43 -11.75 0.79
C ASN A 347 10.81 -10.72 -0.15
N SER A 348 10.11 -11.21 -1.19
CA SER A 348 9.44 -10.35 -2.16
C SER A 348 8.35 -9.47 -1.52
N GLN A 349 7.65 -10.02 -0.54
CA GLN A 349 6.63 -9.31 0.22
C GLN A 349 7.24 -8.17 1.05
N ILE A 350 8.36 -8.40 1.72
CA ILE A 350 9.02 -7.36 2.52
C ILE A 350 9.65 -6.29 1.63
N ASP A 351 10.24 -6.64 0.49
CA ASP A 351 10.71 -5.66 -0.47
C ASP A 351 9.56 -4.78 -0.97
N HIS A 352 8.36 -5.35 -1.15
CA HIS A 352 7.17 -4.59 -1.52
C HIS A 352 6.75 -3.61 -0.43
N VAL A 353 6.66 -4.06 0.82
CA VAL A 353 6.36 -3.17 1.96
C VAL A 353 7.41 -2.06 2.06
N ARG A 354 8.70 -2.40 1.99
CA ARG A 354 9.81 -1.43 2.04
C ARG A 354 9.66 -0.37 0.95
N THR A 355 9.26 -0.77 -0.26
CA THR A 355 9.00 0.15 -1.38
C THR A 355 7.84 1.10 -1.05
N ALA A 356 6.71 0.59 -0.57
CA ALA A 356 5.58 1.41 -0.16
C ALA A 356 5.95 2.41 0.98
N LEU A 357 6.73 1.96 1.97
CA LEU A 357 7.24 2.83 3.04
C LEU A 357 8.13 3.94 2.47
N LYS A 358 9.08 3.59 1.58
CA LYS A 358 9.98 4.55 0.92
C LYS A 358 9.19 5.58 0.12
N MET A 359 8.21 5.15 -0.68
CA MET A 359 7.32 6.05 -1.42
C MET A 359 6.59 7.01 -0.48
N LYS A 360 6.06 6.53 0.66
CA LYS A 360 5.36 7.38 1.63
C LYS A 360 6.27 8.43 2.27
N MET A 361 7.49 8.04 2.64
CA MET A 361 8.47 8.96 3.25
C MET A 361 8.96 10.03 2.26
N CYS A 362 9.13 9.65 1.00
CA CYS A 362 9.59 10.54 -0.05
C CYS A 362 8.45 11.23 -0.81
N TRP A 363 7.19 10.99 -0.44
CA TRP A 363 6.05 11.64 -1.09
C TRP A 363 6.11 13.16 -0.89
N ARG A 364 6.10 13.91 -1.99
CA ARG A 364 6.11 15.39 -2.00
C ARG A 364 4.88 16.01 -2.68
N GLY A 365 3.89 15.19 -3.04
CA GLY A 365 2.64 15.65 -3.65
C GLY A 365 2.45 15.22 -5.11
N GLY A 366 3.50 14.71 -5.77
CA GLY A 366 3.39 14.07 -7.08
C GLY A 366 4.70 13.44 -7.52
N MET A 367 4.61 12.57 -8.52
CA MET A 367 5.73 11.92 -9.24
C MET A 367 5.31 11.75 -10.70
N ASP A 368 6.24 11.56 -11.63
CA ASP A 368 5.90 11.20 -13.00
C ASP A 368 5.21 9.83 -13.05
N LEU A 369 4.35 9.65 -14.05
CA LEU A 369 3.51 8.45 -14.19
C LEU A 369 4.35 7.20 -14.45
N MET A 370 5.43 7.31 -15.24
CA MET A 370 6.33 6.19 -15.47
C MET A 370 6.93 5.66 -14.16
N THR A 371 7.48 6.55 -13.32
CA THR A 371 8.04 6.20 -12.01
C THR A 371 6.99 5.55 -11.10
N LEU A 372 5.77 6.08 -11.06
CA LEU A 372 4.66 5.50 -10.27
C LEU A 372 4.31 4.08 -10.74
N LEU A 373 4.19 3.86 -12.05
CA LEU A 373 3.90 2.55 -12.64
C LEU A 373 5.03 1.55 -12.38
N SER A 374 6.29 1.95 -12.53
CA SER A 374 7.44 1.11 -12.23
C SER A 374 7.53 0.68 -10.76
N HIS A 375 7.25 1.59 -9.81
CA HIS A 375 7.27 1.28 -8.37
C HIS A 375 6.07 0.41 -7.95
N SER A 376 4.92 0.60 -8.59
CA SER A 376 3.69 -0.13 -8.31
C SER A 376 3.56 -1.46 -9.08
N ARG A 377 4.57 -1.84 -9.88
CA ARG A 377 4.52 -2.99 -10.78
C ARG A 377 4.07 -4.30 -10.12
N SER A 378 4.52 -4.56 -8.89
CA SER A 378 4.24 -5.80 -8.17
C SER A 378 2.97 -5.73 -7.32
N CYS A 379 2.28 -4.59 -7.32
CA CYS A 379 0.94 -4.52 -6.77
C CYS A 379 0.00 -5.47 -7.55
N LYS A 380 -1.25 -5.54 -7.13
CA LYS A 380 -2.29 -6.41 -7.62
C LYS A 380 -3.53 -5.56 -7.80
N SER A 381 -4.21 -5.80 -8.90
CA SER A 381 -5.56 -5.34 -9.19
C SER A 381 -6.31 -6.49 -9.84
N SER A 382 -7.64 -6.44 -9.76
CA SER A 382 -8.50 -7.41 -10.45
C SER A 382 -8.96 -6.92 -11.81
N ASP A 383 -9.19 -5.61 -11.91
CA ASP A 383 -9.32 -4.94 -13.19
C ASP A 383 -7.92 -4.50 -13.65
N ASP A 384 -7.52 -4.91 -14.84
CA ASP A 384 -6.20 -4.56 -15.38
C ASP A 384 -6.06 -3.05 -15.66
N ARG A 385 -7.18 -2.32 -15.83
CA ARG A 385 -7.17 -0.85 -15.98
C ARG A 385 -6.69 -0.15 -14.71
N ASP A 386 -6.94 -0.73 -13.54
CA ASP A 386 -6.55 -0.14 -12.25
C ASP A 386 -5.04 -0.08 -12.04
N ARG A 387 -4.26 -0.84 -12.81
CA ARG A 387 -2.80 -0.70 -12.87
C ARG A 387 -2.38 0.71 -13.22
N VAL A 388 -3.17 1.36 -14.07
CA VAL A 388 -2.97 2.74 -14.47
C VAL A 388 -3.81 3.67 -13.60
N TYR A 389 -5.12 3.42 -13.47
CA TYR A 389 -6.03 4.35 -12.80
C TYR A 389 -5.65 4.64 -11.35
N ALA A 390 -5.09 3.65 -10.64
CA ALA A 390 -4.61 3.85 -9.28
C ALA A 390 -3.42 4.82 -9.17
N MET A 391 -2.71 5.11 -10.26
CA MET A 391 -1.58 6.03 -10.28
C MET A 391 -1.93 7.42 -10.81
N LEU A 392 -3.00 7.56 -11.61
CA LEU A 392 -3.31 8.82 -12.33
C LEU A 392 -3.46 10.03 -11.40
N GLY A 393 -4.17 9.88 -10.29
CA GLY A 393 -4.31 10.97 -9.32
C GLY A 393 -2.98 11.39 -8.71
N LEU A 394 -1.98 10.52 -8.67
CA LEU A 394 -0.66 10.77 -8.08
C LEU A 394 0.32 11.43 -9.06
N ALA A 395 0.01 11.38 -10.34
CA ALA A 395 0.95 11.73 -11.39
C ALA A 395 1.05 13.26 -11.59
N LEU A 396 2.28 13.75 -11.77
CA LEU A 396 2.59 15.11 -12.22
C LEU A 396 3.60 15.07 -13.37
N PRO A 397 3.39 15.80 -14.49
CA PRO A 397 2.21 16.63 -14.79
C PRO A 397 0.92 15.79 -14.93
N GLY A 398 -0.24 16.43 -15.10
CA GLY A 398 -1.45 15.69 -15.46
C GLY A 398 -1.31 15.04 -16.84
N TYR A 399 -1.67 13.76 -16.97
CA TYR A 399 -1.54 12.99 -18.22
C TYR A 399 -2.82 12.97 -19.08
N ASP A 400 -3.87 13.70 -18.66
CA ASP A 400 -5.17 13.80 -19.35
C ASP A 400 -5.86 12.45 -19.60
N ILE A 401 -5.56 11.46 -18.76
CA ILE A 401 -6.24 10.16 -18.73
C ILE A 401 -7.27 10.21 -17.60
N LEU A 402 -8.52 9.88 -17.91
CA LEU A 402 -9.58 9.77 -16.92
C LEU A 402 -10.00 8.31 -16.79
N PRO A 403 -10.27 7.82 -15.56
CA PRO A 403 -10.84 6.50 -15.38
C PRO A 403 -12.15 6.36 -16.13
N ASP A 404 -12.24 5.30 -16.94
CA ASP A 404 -13.46 4.88 -17.62
C ASP A 404 -13.62 3.36 -17.44
N TYR A 405 -14.70 2.98 -16.75
CA TYR A 405 -15.10 1.60 -16.51
C TYR A 405 -16.22 1.12 -17.41
N SER A 406 -16.60 1.90 -18.44
CA SER A 406 -17.56 1.46 -19.45
C SER A 406 -17.11 0.16 -20.12
N SER A 407 -18.06 -0.56 -20.71
CA SER A 407 -17.79 -1.77 -21.48
C SER A 407 -16.91 -1.52 -22.71
N ASP A 408 -16.88 -0.27 -23.17
CA ASP A 408 -16.24 0.13 -24.42
C ASP A 408 -14.77 0.50 -24.21
N MET A 409 -14.32 0.65 -22.95
CA MET A 409 -12.94 0.94 -22.60
C MET A 409 -12.24 -0.32 -22.07
N SER A 410 -11.44 -0.96 -22.91
CA SER A 410 -10.66 -2.14 -22.56
C SER A 410 -9.34 -1.80 -21.83
N ALA A 411 -8.77 -2.78 -21.13
CA ALA A 411 -7.43 -2.62 -20.54
C ALA A 411 -6.36 -2.34 -21.62
N CYS A 412 -6.45 -2.98 -22.78
CA CYS A 412 -5.55 -2.74 -23.91
C CYS A 412 -5.55 -1.28 -24.35
N GLU A 413 -6.74 -0.68 -24.51
CA GLU A 413 -6.88 0.74 -24.90
C GLU A 413 -6.27 1.66 -23.84
N VAL A 414 -6.51 1.38 -22.56
CA VAL A 414 -5.89 2.15 -21.46
C VAL A 414 -4.37 2.06 -21.53
N MET A 415 -3.77 0.89 -21.77
CA MET A 415 -2.31 0.74 -21.89
C MET A 415 -1.75 1.53 -23.09
N ILE A 416 -2.46 1.52 -24.23
CA ILE A 416 -2.08 2.28 -25.44
C ILE A 416 -2.09 3.78 -25.16
N ILE A 417 -3.19 4.29 -24.59
CA ILE A 417 -3.37 5.69 -24.24
C ILE A 417 -2.28 6.11 -23.23
N THR A 418 -2.05 5.28 -22.22
CA THR A 418 -1.05 5.54 -21.17
C THR A 418 0.36 5.64 -21.71
N THR A 419 0.77 4.66 -22.52
CA THR A 419 2.13 4.65 -23.09
C THR A 419 2.34 5.87 -23.99
N ARG A 420 1.34 6.23 -24.81
CA ARG A 420 1.40 7.43 -25.64
C ARG A 420 1.51 8.70 -24.81
N ALA A 421 0.65 8.85 -23.79
CA ALA A 421 0.63 10.02 -22.93
C ALA A 421 1.98 10.21 -22.20
N ILE A 422 2.62 9.13 -21.77
CA ILE A 422 3.95 9.18 -21.16
C ILE A 422 4.99 9.73 -22.14
N ILE A 423 5.05 9.19 -23.36
CA ILE A 423 5.98 9.67 -24.40
C ILE A 423 5.76 11.16 -24.69
N GLU A 424 4.50 11.58 -24.83
CA GLU A 424 4.15 12.95 -25.19
C GLU A 424 4.38 13.96 -24.06
N LYS A 425 4.04 13.60 -22.82
CA LYS A 425 4.08 14.51 -21.66
C LYS A 425 5.46 14.55 -21.00
N GLU A 426 6.14 13.42 -20.90
CA GLU A 426 7.49 13.34 -20.30
C GLU A 426 8.59 13.65 -21.32
N LYS A 427 8.26 13.70 -22.63
CA LYS A 427 9.21 13.96 -23.73
C LYS A 427 10.41 13.01 -23.73
N SER A 428 10.19 11.78 -23.28
CA SER A 428 11.18 10.71 -23.21
C SER A 428 10.66 9.44 -23.89
N LEU A 429 11.59 8.64 -24.42
CA LEU A 429 11.32 7.30 -24.95
C LEU A 429 11.76 6.20 -23.96
N ASP A 430 12.15 6.55 -22.73
CA ASP A 430 12.61 5.58 -21.72
C ASP A 430 11.55 4.51 -21.40
N ILE A 431 10.28 4.85 -21.54
CA ILE A 431 9.17 3.89 -21.40
C ILE A 431 9.29 2.70 -22.39
N LEU A 432 9.92 2.89 -23.55
CA LEU A 432 10.17 1.80 -24.49
C LEU A 432 11.15 0.77 -23.92
N VAL A 433 12.06 1.17 -23.02
CA VAL A 433 12.92 0.25 -22.28
C VAL A 433 12.05 -0.62 -21.36
N GLU A 434 11.07 -0.06 -20.67
CA GLU A 434 10.11 -0.83 -19.86
C GLU A 434 9.31 -1.82 -20.71
N ALA A 435 8.95 -1.46 -21.94
CA ALA A 435 8.28 -2.37 -22.87
C ALA A 435 9.13 -3.61 -23.20
N THR A 436 10.46 -3.48 -23.18
CA THR A 436 11.38 -4.63 -23.39
C THR A 436 11.62 -5.45 -22.13
N LYS A 437 11.49 -4.83 -20.95
CA LYS A 437 11.70 -5.48 -19.64
C LYS A 437 10.56 -6.39 -19.21
N LEU A 438 9.35 -6.26 -19.77
CA LEU A 438 8.19 -7.03 -19.34
C LEU A 438 7.86 -8.16 -20.32
N VAL A 439 7.57 -9.35 -19.78
CA VAL A 439 6.98 -10.44 -20.57
C VAL A 439 5.53 -10.07 -20.84
N ARG A 440 5.17 -9.96 -22.10
CA ARG A 440 3.80 -9.69 -22.52
C ARG A 440 2.87 -10.81 -22.07
N SER A 441 1.77 -10.42 -21.41
CA SER A 441 0.68 -11.34 -21.14
C SER A 441 0.15 -11.90 -22.47
N ARG A 442 -0.10 -13.21 -22.53
CA ARG A 442 -0.69 -13.84 -23.72
C ARG A 442 -2.10 -13.33 -24.03
N ASN A 443 -2.72 -12.64 -23.07
CA ASN A 443 -4.12 -12.23 -23.13
C ASN A 443 -4.31 -10.76 -23.52
N LEU A 444 -3.26 -9.92 -23.52
CA LEU A 444 -3.34 -8.54 -24.01
C LEU A 444 -2.73 -8.43 -25.41
N ASP A 445 -3.60 -8.19 -26.40
CA ASP A 445 -3.18 -7.86 -27.76
C ASP A 445 -2.91 -6.36 -27.89
N VAL A 446 -1.68 -5.94 -27.60
CA VAL A 446 -1.23 -4.55 -27.68
C VAL A 446 -0.04 -4.37 -28.66
N PRO A 447 0.07 -3.24 -29.39
CA PRO A 447 1.18 -2.95 -30.30
C PRO A 447 2.54 -3.06 -29.61
N SER A 448 3.61 -3.51 -30.30
CA SER A 448 4.93 -3.82 -29.71
C SER A 448 5.58 -2.72 -28.87
N TRP A 449 5.27 -1.46 -29.13
CA TRP A 449 5.79 -0.30 -28.40
C TRP A 449 5.03 0.00 -27.10
N VAL A 450 3.89 -0.67 -26.85
CA VAL A 450 3.06 -0.48 -25.66
C VAL A 450 3.54 -1.38 -24.52
N VAL A 451 3.67 -0.79 -23.34
CA VAL A 451 4.02 -1.50 -22.11
C VAL A 451 2.78 -2.20 -21.56
N ASP A 452 2.92 -3.49 -21.27
CA ASP A 452 1.87 -4.27 -20.61
C ASP A 452 2.02 -4.19 -19.08
N TRP A 453 1.38 -3.18 -18.47
CA TRP A 453 1.39 -2.98 -17.02
C TRP A 453 0.57 -4.02 -16.23
N SER A 454 -0.16 -4.94 -16.90
CA SER A 454 -0.82 -6.06 -16.24
C SER A 454 0.17 -7.18 -15.85
N SER A 455 1.31 -7.25 -16.54
CA SER A 455 2.33 -8.27 -16.32
C SER A 455 3.29 -7.89 -15.20
N THR A 456 3.51 -8.83 -14.28
CA THR A 456 4.51 -8.71 -13.22
C THR A 456 5.80 -9.46 -13.51
N LYS A 457 5.89 -10.13 -14.68
CA LYS A 457 7.04 -10.96 -15.07
C LYS A 457 8.06 -10.14 -15.84
N ALA A 458 9.29 -10.10 -15.33
CA ALA A 458 10.42 -9.54 -16.05
C ALA A 458 10.85 -10.48 -17.20
N SER A 459 11.25 -9.91 -18.32
CA SER A 459 11.89 -10.62 -19.43
C SER A 459 13.31 -11.03 -19.03
N ASN A 460 13.84 -12.08 -19.64
CA ASN A 460 15.22 -12.53 -19.42
C ASN A 460 16.26 -11.63 -20.12
N ILE A 461 15.87 -10.44 -20.60
CA ILE A 461 16.76 -9.52 -21.29
C ILE A 461 17.53 -8.73 -20.24
N ASP A 462 18.73 -9.21 -19.95
CA ASP A 462 19.67 -8.61 -19.00
C ASP A 462 20.30 -7.36 -19.64
N PHE A 463 19.56 -6.25 -19.65
CA PHE A 463 20.21 -4.95 -19.70
C PHE A 463 20.86 -4.79 -18.34
N ALA A 464 22.18 -4.99 -18.30
CA ALA A 464 23.04 -4.80 -17.13
C ALA A 464 22.37 -3.77 -16.21
N SER A 465 21.87 -4.26 -15.07
CA SER A 465 21.17 -3.47 -14.08
C SER A 465 22.15 -2.46 -13.52
N ARG A 466 22.39 -1.38 -14.27
CA ARG A 466 22.93 -0.14 -13.73
C ARG A 466 22.04 0.19 -12.55
N GLU A 467 22.70 0.51 -11.46
CA GLU A 467 22.20 0.90 -10.15
C GLU A 467 21.32 2.16 -10.23
N LEU A 468 20.26 2.14 -11.04
CA LEU A 468 19.27 3.21 -11.18
C LEU A 468 18.28 3.23 -10.00
N TYR A 469 18.40 2.28 -9.06
CA TYR A 469 17.81 2.42 -7.72
C TYR A 469 18.56 3.45 -6.84
N GLY A 470 19.66 4.01 -7.35
CA GLY A 470 20.46 5.08 -6.74
C GLY A 470 20.25 6.47 -7.34
N HIS A 471 19.26 6.71 -8.21
CA HIS A 471 18.92 8.10 -8.52
C HIS A 471 18.26 8.75 -7.30
N ASP A 472 19.05 9.62 -6.69
CA ASP A 472 18.64 10.58 -5.70
C ASP A 472 17.31 11.24 -6.06
N PHE A 473 16.49 11.39 -5.03
CA PHE A 473 15.25 12.14 -5.08
C PHE A 473 15.56 13.61 -5.33
N ILE A 474 15.66 14.00 -6.60
CA ILE A 474 15.58 15.39 -7.00
C ILE A 474 14.15 15.60 -7.51
N PRO A 475 13.27 16.29 -6.76
CA PRO A 475 12.03 16.79 -7.34
C PRO A 475 12.43 17.73 -8.48
N LEU A 476 11.89 17.51 -9.68
CA LEU A 476 12.03 18.44 -10.80
C LEU A 476 11.57 19.83 -10.34
N GLY A 477 12.54 20.68 -10.01
CA GLY A 477 12.35 22.11 -9.85
C GLY A 477 12.02 22.68 -11.22
N THR A 478 10.82 23.24 -11.34
CA THR A 478 10.38 24.01 -12.51
C THR A 478 11.31 25.20 -12.74
N SER A 479 12.16 25.13 -13.76
CA SER A 479 12.74 26.31 -14.41
C SER A 479 11.85 26.68 -15.60
N CYS A 480 10.84 27.51 -15.35
CA CYS A 480 10.15 28.25 -16.39
C CYS A 480 10.42 29.74 -16.16
N GLY A 481 11.55 30.21 -16.68
CA GLY A 481 11.92 31.62 -16.70
C GLY A 481 11.58 32.20 -18.08
N PHE A 482 10.49 32.95 -18.12
CA PHE A 482 10.05 33.75 -19.26
C PHE A 482 11.16 34.71 -19.74
N MET A 483 11.45 34.70 -21.04
CA MET A 483 11.99 35.88 -21.72
C MET A 483 10.84 36.85 -21.93
N GLU A 484 10.86 38.00 -21.26
CA GLU A 484 10.18 39.20 -21.73
C GLU A 484 11.22 40.27 -22.05
N HIS A 485 11.12 40.76 -23.28
CA HIS A 485 11.81 41.91 -23.81
C HIS A 485 11.36 43.20 -23.11
N ALA A 486 12.32 43.99 -22.65
CA ALA A 486 12.40 45.44 -22.89
C ALA A 486 13.84 45.91 -22.63
#